data_AF-A0A9R0VWH3-F1
#
_entry.id   AF-A0A9R0VWH3-F1
#
_cell.length_a   1.000
_cell.length_b   1.000
_cell.length_c   1.000
_cell.angle_alpha   90.00
_cell.angle_beta   90.00
_cell.angle_gamma   90.00
#
_symmetry.space_group_name_H-M   'P 1'
#
loop_
_entity.id
_entity.type
_entity.pdbx_description
1 polymer ?
#
loop_
_entity_poly.entity_id
_entity_poly.type
_entity_poly.pdbx_seq_one_letter_code
_entity_poly.pdbx_strand_id
1 'polypeptide(L)'
;MPRLYLLIHYCFAQLVVVQVNKVRLDEDLEQTWEVLAEPIQTVMRRYGIPEPYEKLKEMTRGQAVTKDSIRKFIEGLDLPEDAQSSLLKLTPHSYTGEAENLAANIWNVVDLKSGFKIK
;
A
#
# COMPACT_ATOMS: atom_id res chain seq x y z
N MET A 1 -21.80 34.83 10.70
CA MET A 1 -22.16 33.50 11.25
C MET A 1 -22.88 32.53 10.29
N PRO A 2 -23.79 32.92 9.36
CA PRO A 2 -24.55 31.92 8.56
C PRO A 2 -23.76 31.21 7.45
N ARG A 3 -22.70 31.82 6.91
CA ARG A 3 -21.89 31.22 5.81
C ARG A 3 -21.09 29.98 6.23
N LEU A 4 -20.57 29.94 7.46
CA LEU A 4 -19.79 28.80 7.97
C LEU A 4 -20.69 27.59 8.22
N TYR A 5 -21.90 27.82 8.74
CA TYR A 5 -22.90 26.78 8.96
C TYR A 5 -23.34 26.12 7.65
N LEU A 6 -23.57 26.92 6.60
CA LEU A 6 -23.94 26.42 5.29
C LEU A 6 -22.84 25.52 4.67
N LEU A 7 -21.58 25.89 4.84
CA LEU A 7 -20.44 25.11 4.31
C LEU A 7 -20.31 23.75 5.01
N ILE A 8 -20.45 23.71 6.34
CA ILE A 8 -20.40 22.46 7.12
C ILE A 8 -21.57 21.55 6.74
N HIS A 9 -22.78 22.10 6.65
CA HIS A 9 -23.97 21.36 6.20
C HIS A 9 -23.79 20.76 4.81
N TYR A 10 -23.25 21.54 3.89
CA TYR A 10 -23.00 21.08 2.53
C TYR A 10 -21.97 19.93 2.52
N CYS A 11 -20.85 20.08 3.23
CA CYS A 11 -19.84 19.03 3.34
C CYS A 11 -20.42 17.73 3.91
N PHE A 12 -21.24 17.82 4.96
CA PHE A 12 -21.90 16.65 5.53
C PHE A 12 -22.86 15.99 4.54
N ALA A 13 -23.67 16.78 3.83
CA ALA A 13 -24.57 16.28 2.79
C ALA A 13 -23.82 15.56 1.66
N GLN A 14 -22.64 16.06 1.27
CA GLN A 14 -21.81 15.42 0.26
C GLN A 14 -21.14 14.13 0.76
N LEU A 15 -20.69 14.08 2.01
CA LEU A 15 -20.08 12.86 2.58
C LEU A 15 -21.08 11.69 2.63
N VAL A 16 -22.37 11.97 2.86
CA VAL A 16 -23.42 10.94 2.96
C VAL A 16 -23.68 10.24 1.62
N VAL A 17 -23.45 10.89 0.48
CA VAL A 17 -23.71 10.31 -0.84
C VAL A 17 -22.51 9.54 -1.42
N VAL A 18 -21.34 9.61 -0.79
CA VAL A 18 -20.14 8.89 -1.24
C VAL A 18 -20.28 7.41 -0.92
N GLN A 19 -20.07 6.56 -1.93
CA GLN A 19 -20.06 5.11 -1.79
C GLN A 19 -18.77 4.54 -2.37
N VAL A 20 -18.28 3.46 -1.76
CA VAL A 20 -17.08 2.75 -2.21
C VAL A 20 -17.41 1.94 -3.46
N ASN A 21 -16.72 2.22 -4.56
CA ASN A 21 -16.74 1.37 -5.75
C ASN A 21 -15.68 0.27 -5.61
N LYS A 22 -16.05 -0.85 -4.99
CA LYS A 22 -15.14 -1.97 -4.72
C LYS A 22 -14.57 -2.58 -6.00
N VAL A 23 -15.41 -2.79 -7.00
CA VAL A 23 -15.00 -3.41 -8.28
C VAL A 23 -13.88 -2.61 -8.94
N ARG A 24 -14.03 -1.28 -9.01
CA ARG A 24 -12.99 -0.43 -9.60
C ARG A 24 -11.68 -0.45 -8.81
N LEU A 25 -11.76 -0.50 -7.47
CA LEU A 25 -10.58 -0.59 -6.61
C LEU A 25 -9.86 -1.93 -6.79
N ASP A 26 -10.60 -3.03 -6.83
CA ASP A 26 -10.03 -4.37 -7.02
C ASP A 26 -9.34 -4.46 -8.39
N GLU A 27 -9.98 -3.96 -9.46
CA GLU A 27 -9.40 -3.87 -10.80
C GLU A 27 -8.10 -3.05 -10.83
N ASP A 28 -8.07 -1.88 -10.16
CA ASP A 28 -6.88 -1.05 -10.09
C ASP A 28 -5.74 -1.76 -9.33
N LEU A 29 -6.06 -2.40 -8.21
CA LEU A 29 -5.07 -3.15 -7.42
C LEU A 29 -4.55 -4.39 -8.14
N GLU A 30 -5.38 -5.07 -8.93
CA GLU A 30 -4.95 -6.22 -9.75
C GLU A 30 -3.95 -5.82 -10.84
N GLN A 31 -3.98 -4.57 -11.29
CA GLN A 31 -3.09 -4.05 -12.34
C GLN A 31 -1.81 -3.39 -11.80
N THR A 32 -1.77 -3.02 -10.51
CA THR A 32 -0.69 -2.20 -9.94
C THR A 32 0.31 -3.06 -9.14
N TRP A 33 0.94 -4.04 -9.78
CA TRP A 33 1.90 -4.95 -9.10
C TRP A 33 3.22 -4.26 -8.75
N GLU A 34 3.56 -3.16 -9.42
CA GLU A 34 4.75 -2.35 -9.17
C GLU A 34 4.86 -1.80 -7.74
N VAL A 35 3.75 -1.67 -7.00
CA VAL A 35 3.78 -1.23 -5.60
C VAL A 35 4.53 -2.20 -4.69
N LEU A 36 4.64 -3.47 -5.09
CA LEU A 36 5.41 -4.47 -4.34
C LEU A 36 6.93 -4.33 -4.53
N ALA A 37 7.40 -3.41 -5.36
CA ALA A 37 8.83 -3.17 -5.55
C ALA A 37 9.54 -2.77 -4.25
N GLU A 38 8.92 -1.89 -3.45
CA GLU A 38 9.50 -1.43 -2.18
C GLU A 38 9.65 -2.55 -1.15
N PRO A 39 8.63 -3.37 -0.82
CA PRO A 39 8.79 -4.43 0.17
C PRO A 39 9.80 -5.49 -0.29
N ILE A 40 9.86 -5.79 -1.60
CA ILE A 40 10.87 -6.69 -2.17
C ILE A 40 12.27 -6.11 -1.95
N GLN A 41 12.50 -4.82 -2.28
CA GLN A 41 13.76 -4.14 -2.00
C GLN A 41 14.14 -4.18 -0.53
N THR A 42 13.18 -3.94 0.36
CA THR A 42 13.41 -3.92 1.81
C THR A 42 13.83 -5.30 2.33
N VAL A 43 13.20 -6.38 1.85
CA VAL A 43 13.62 -7.76 2.17
C VAL A 43 15.00 -8.07 1.59
N MET A 44 15.27 -7.69 0.34
CA MET A 44 16.60 -7.87 -0.26
C MET A 44 17.70 -7.18 0.56
N ARG A 45 17.46 -5.94 1.02
CA ARG A 45 18.40 -5.21 1.90
C ARG A 45 18.58 -5.93 3.24
N ARG A 46 17.50 -6.44 3.83
CA ARG A 46 17.53 -7.17 5.11
C ARG A 46 18.42 -8.41 5.05
N TYR A 47 18.41 -9.14 3.94
CA TYR A 47 19.21 -10.35 3.74
C TYR A 47 20.54 -10.10 3.01
N GLY A 48 20.92 -8.83 2.79
CA GLY A 48 22.23 -8.48 2.23
C GLY A 48 22.39 -8.75 0.73
N ILE A 49 21.30 -8.87 -0.02
CA ILE A 49 21.36 -9.00 -1.48
C ILE A 49 21.93 -7.69 -2.07
N PRO A 50 22.97 -7.76 -2.92
CA PRO A 50 23.58 -6.56 -3.49
C PRO A 50 22.65 -5.87 -4.49
N GLU A 51 22.78 -4.55 -4.56
CA GLU A 51 22.11 -3.67 -5.53
C GLU A 51 20.59 -3.91 -5.71
N PRO A 52 19.77 -3.91 -4.63
CA PRO A 52 18.34 -4.25 -4.74
C PRO A 52 17.54 -3.35 -5.69
N TYR A 53 17.91 -2.07 -5.72
CA TYR A 53 17.26 -1.09 -6.60
C TYR A 53 17.54 -1.37 -8.08
N GLU A 54 18.80 -1.60 -8.45
CA GLU A 54 19.15 -1.85 -9.85
C GLU A 54 18.58 -3.19 -10.34
N LYS A 55 18.61 -4.25 -9.51
CA LYS A 55 17.99 -5.55 -9.86
C LYS A 55 16.49 -5.42 -10.17
N LEU A 56 15.75 -4.63 -9.39
CA LEU A 56 14.32 -4.39 -9.69
C LEU A 56 14.14 -3.49 -10.91
N LYS A 57 14.97 -2.47 -11.07
CA LYS A 57 14.92 -1.58 -12.24
C LYS A 57 15.21 -2.32 -13.54
N GLU A 58 16.11 -3.30 -13.52
CA GLU A 58 16.35 -4.18 -14.67
C GLU A 58 15.08 -5.00 -15.01
N MET A 59 14.38 -5.52 -14.00
CA MET A 59 13.12 -6.23 -14.19
C MET A 59 12.01 -5.33 -14.77
N THR A 60 11.92 -4.06 -14.33
CA THR A 60 10.87 -3.14 -14.80
C THR A 60 11.23 -2.40 -16.09
N ARG A 61 12.45 -2.55 -16.62
CA ARG A 61 12.90 -1.79 -17.78
C ARG A 61 12.22 -2.24 -19.07
N GLY A 62 11.27 -1.43 -19.56
CA GLY A 62 10.60 -1.65 -20.84
C GLY A 62 9.58 -2.80 -20.83
N GLN A 63 9.20 -3.28 -19.65
CA GLN A 63 8.20 -4.33 -19.46
C GLN A 63 7.18 -3.93 -18.41
N ALA A 64 5.93 -4.32 -18.60
CA ALA A 64 4.90 -4.17 -17.58
C ALA A 64 5.18 -5.09 -16.40
N VAL A 65 5.05 -4.57 -15.19
CA VAL A 65 5.19 -5.37 -13.97
C VAL A 65 3.90 -6.16 -13.77
N THR A 66 3.99 -7.47 -13.84
CA THR A 66 2.86 -8.37 -13.67
C THR A 66 3.07 -9.27 -12.46
N LYS A 67 1.98 -9.91 -12.01
CA LYS A 67 2.05 -10.96 -11.00
C LYS A 67 3.14 -11.99 -11.29
N ASP A 68 3.15 -12.51 -12.51
CA ASP A 68 4.07 -13.58 -12.90
C ASP A 68 5.52 -13.09 -12.99
N SER A 69 5.77 -11.86 -13.45
CA SER A 69 7.13 -11.31 -13.48
C SER A 69 7.68 -11.11 -12.06
N ILE A 70 6.86 -10.61 -11.13
CA ILE A 70 7.26 -10.47 -9.72
C ILE A 70 7.54 -11.83 -9.07
N ARG A 71 6.67 -12.83 -9.28
CA ARG A 71 6.88 -14.16 -8.69
C ARG A 71 8.17 -14.80 -9.19
N LYS A 72 8.41 -14.78 -10.50
CA LYS A 72 9.65 -15.28 -11.12
C LYS A 72 10.88 -14.53 -10.58
N PHE A 73 10.77 -13.22 -10.38
CA PHE A 73 11.85 -12.44 -9.80
C PHE A 73 12.18 -12.89 -8.38
N ILE A 74 11.16 -13.04 -7.50
CA ILE A 74 11.33 -13.50 -6.12
C ILE A 74 11.91 -14.92 -6.05
N GLU A 75 11.46 -15.82 -6.93
CA GLU A 75 11.96 -17.21 -7.03
C GLU A 75 13.44 -17.28 -7.42
N GLY A 76 13.94 -16.29 -8.17
CA GLY A 76 15.34 -16.19 -8.57
C GLY A 76 16.27 -15.51 -7.55
N LEU A 77 15.75 -15.03 -6.41
CA LEU A 77 16.55 -14.43 -5.36
C LEU A 77 17.09 -15.50 -4.41
N ASP A 78 18.35 -15.34 -4.00
CA ASP A 78 18.97 -16.13 -2.94
C ASP A 78 18.45 -15.65 -1.57
N LEU A 79 17.25 -16.11 -1.21
CA LEU A 79 16.56 -15.81 0.04
C LEU A 79 16.25 -17.09 0.81
N PRO A 80 16.24 -17.03 2.15
CA PRO A 80 15.66 -18.10 2.96
C PRO A 80 14.20 -18.40 2.58
N GLU A 81 13.80 -19.67 2.69
CA GLU A 81 12.48 -20.15 2.26
C GLU A 81 11.33 -19.40 2.93
N ASP A 82 11.46 -19.07 4.22
CA ASP A 82 10.47 -18.32 4.99
C ASP A 82 10.28 -16.89 4.44
N ALA A 83 11.37 -16.22 4.10
CA ALA A 83 11.35 -14.87 3.52
C ALA A 83 10.76 -14.90 2.10
N GLN A 84 11.19 -15.86 1.29
CA GLN A 84 10.68 -16.04 -0.07
C GLN A 84 9.18 -16.36 -0.08
N SER A 85 8.74 -17.29 0.77
CA SER A 85 7.32 -17.65 0.94
C SER A 85 6.49 -16.45 1.39
N SER A 86 7.02 -15.63 2.29
CA SER A 86 6.35 -14.41 2.75
C SER A 86 6.18 -13.40 1.61
N LEU A 87 7.21 -13.16 0.80
CA LEU A 87 7.13 -12.29 -0.38
C LEU A 87 6.16 -12.83 -1.44
N LEU A 88 6.13 -14.15 -1.69
CA LEU A 88 5.24 -14.77 -2.66
C LEU A 88 3.75 -14.76 -2.29
N LYS A 89 3.45 -14.50 -1.01
CA LYS A 89 2.08 -14.32 -0.49
C LYS A 89 1.61 -12.87 -0.57
N LEU A 90 2.52 -11.90 -0.75
CA LEU A 90 2.15 -10.50 -0.88
C LEU A 90 1.38 -10.26 -2.19
N THR A 91 0.36 -9.42 -2.09
CA THR A 91 -0.40 -8.89 -3.21
C THR A 91 -0.60 -7.39 -2.98
N PRO A 92 -0.92 -6.60 -4.01
CA PRO A 92 -1.28 -5.19 -3.81
C PRO A 92 -2.43 -5.00 -2.80
N HIS A 93 -3.34 -5.98 -2.70
CA HIS A 93 -4.46 -5.97 -1.76
C HIS A 93 -4.04 -6.24 -0.31
N SER A 94 -3.03 -7.09 -0.09
CA SER A 94 -2.54 -7.41 1.25
C SER A 94 -1.43 -6.47 1.72
N TYR A 95 -0.84 -5.69 0.82
CA TYR A 95 0.22 -4.74 1.13
C TYR A 95 -0.32 -3.37 1.61
N THR A 96 -1.11 -3.40 2.69
CA THR A 96 -1.72 -2.20 3.30
C THR A 96 -1.05 -1.78 4.61
N GLY A 97 -0.11 -2.57 5.13
CA GLY A 97 0.60 -2.30 6.38
C GLY A 97 -0.37 -2.11 7.56
N GLU A 98 -0.15 -1.08 8.37
CA GLU A 98 -1.01 -0.75 9.53
C GLU A 98 -2.25 0.07 9.17
N ALA A 99 -2.58 0.24 7.89
CA ALA A 99 -3.64 1.16 7.45
C ALA A 99 -5.00 0.85 8.09
N GLU A 100 -5.41 -0.42 8.12
CA GLU A 100 -6.68 -0.84 8.73
C GLU A 100 -6.69 -0.56 10.23
N ASN A 101 -5.61 -0.92 10.92
CA ASN A 101 -5.49 -0.75 12.36
C ASN A 101 -5.54 0.75 12.74
N LEU A 102 -4.77 1.60 12.05
CA LEU A 102 -4.76 3.03 12.29
C LEU A 102 -6.10 3.68 11.95
N ALA A 103 -6.77 3.27 10.87
CA ALA A 103 -8.09 3.78 10.52
C ALA A 103 -9.14 3.45 11.59
N ALA A 104 -9.13 2.23 12.14
CA ALA A 104 -10.04 1.80 13.19
C ALA A 104 -9.74 2.48 14.54
N ASN A 105 -8.45 2.69 14.84
CA ASN A 105 -7.99 3.11 16.17
C ASN A 105 -7.47 4.56 16.24
N ILE A 106 -7.76 5.40 15.24
CA ILE A 106 -7.18 6.75 15.10
C ILE A 106 -7.31 7.61 16.37
N TRP A 107 -8.40 7.47 17.13
CA TRP A 107 -8.67 8.20 18.38
C TRP A 107 -7.66 7.90 19.51
N ASN A 108 -7.05 6.71 19.48
CA ASN A 108 -6.06 6.29 20.46
C ASN A 108 -4.69 6.89 20.16
N VAL A 109 -4.42 7.20 18.90
CA VAL A 109 -3.11 7.65 18.41
C VAL A 109 -3.05 9.16 18.23
N VAL A 110 -4.19 9.79 17.94
CA VAL A 110 -4.28 11.23 17.63
C VAL A 110 -5.25 11.93 18.57
N ASP A 111 -4.82 13.06 19.14
CA ASP A 111 -5.72 13.99 19.81
C ASP A 111 -6.40 14.90 18.77
N LEU A 112 -7.62 14.52 18.41
CA LEU A 112 -8.44 15.23 17.45
C LEU A 112 -9.08 16.51 18.02
N LYS A 113 -9.02 16.73 19.34
CA LYS A 113 -9.52 17.95 20.00
C LYS A 113 -8.44 19.02 20.13
N SER A 114 -7.17 18.63 20.21
CA SER A 114 -6.03 19.55 20.39
C SER A 114 -5.30 19.92 19.09
N GLY A 115 -5.93 19.72 17.93
CA GLY A 115 -5.33 20.04 16.63
C GLY A 115 -4.45 18.94 16.05
N PHE A 116 -4.86 17.67 16.15
CA PHE A 116 -4.26 16.52 15.46
C PHE A 116 -2.82 16.17 15.89
N LYS A 117 -2.49 16.39 17.17
CA LYS A 117 -1.18 15.96 17.71
C LYS A 117 -1.17 14.45 17.91
N ILE A 118 -0.04 13.81 17.60
CA ILE A 118 0.21 12.40 17.91
C ILE A 118 0.47 12.30 19.42
N LYS A 119 -0.20 11.36 20.08
CA LYS A 119 -0.05 11.09 21.52
C LYS A 119 1.24 10.35 21.85
#